data_AF-A0A5D2NQW9-F1
#
_entry.id   AF-A0A5D2NQW9-F1
#
_cell.length_a   1.000
_cell.length_b   1.000
_cell.length_c   1.000
_cell.angle_alpha   90.00
_cell.angle_beta   90.00
_cell.angle_gamma   90.00
#
_symmetry.space_group_name_H-M   'P 1'
#
loop_
_entity.id
_entity.type
_entity.pdbx_description
1 polymer ?
#
loop_
_entity_poly.entity_id
_entity_poly.type
_entity_poly.pdbx_seq_one_letter_code
_entity_poly.pdbx_strand_id
1 'polypeptide(L)'
;MLSKTSPDMASFPCSRVRSGLCVWPGNRQLCIRKGLVYGFMHLLSIPFKTLRGASRSLRVAEFCSVSNMSSSLQIELVSCLGDNYAYLLHDVDTGTVGVVDPSEAVPIIDALSRRNWNLTYILNTHHHHDHTGGNAELKARYGAKVIGSGIDKDRIPGIDIVLNDGEKWMFAGHQVHVMETPGYTRGHISFYFPGSRAIFTGDTLFSLSCGKLLEGTPEQMLSSLQRIMSLPDDTNIYCGHEYTLISRMMHFRLMQPM
;
A
#
# COMPACT_ATOMS: atom_id res chain seq x y z
N MET A 1 -26.13 -64.03 -4.56
CA MET A 1 -25.98 -64.36 -5.99
C MET A 1 -25.41 -63.14 -6.71
N LEU A 2 -24.25 -63.35 -7.35
CA LEU A 2 -23.58 -62.57 -8.42
C LEU A 2 -23.22 -61.10 -8.09
N SER A 3 -21.99 -60.78 -7.64
CA SER A 3 -20.66 -60.77 -8.32
C SER A 3 -20.32 -59.38 -8.88
N LYS A 4 -19.45 -58.61 -8.20
CA LYS A 4 -18.01 -58.40 -8.50
C LYS A 4 -17.74 -57.97 -9.95
N THR A 5 -17.18 -56.76 -10.14
CA THR A 5 -15.78 -56.52 -10.57
C THR A 5 -15.49 -55.02 -10.73
N SER A 6 -14.53 -54.53 -9.95
CA SER A 6 -13.61 -53.44 -10.31
C SER A 6 -12.48 -53.99 -11.20
N PRO A 7 -11.78 -53.12 -11.96
CA PRO A 7 -10.35 -53.34 -12.17
C PRO A 7 -9.49 -52.07 -11.97
N ASP A 8 -8.47 -52.26 -11.13
CA ASP A 8 -7.06 -51.95 -11.33
C ASP A 8 -6.56 -50.58 -11.82
N MET A 9 -5.90 -49.92 -10.85
CA MET A 9 -4.54 -49.36 -10.92
C MET A 9 -3.78 -49.50 -12.25
N ALA A 10 -3.37 -48.35 -12.80
CA ALA A 10 -2.20 -48.24 -13.66
C ALA A 10 -1.29 -47.10 -13.19
N SER A 11 -0.15 -47.50 -12.63
CA SER A 11 1.00 -46.66 -12.28
C SER A 11 2.14 -46.97 -13.25
N PHE A 12 2.69 -45.97 -13.96
CA PHE A 12 3.97 -46.02 -14.71
C PHE A 12 4.46 -44.56 -14.99
N PRO A 13 5.75 -44.31 -15.31
CA PRO A 13 6.82 -44.09 -14.33
C PRO A 13 7.55 -42.74 -14.49
N CYS A 14 8.43 -42.49 -13.53
CA CYS A 14 9.41 -41.41 -13.42
C CYS A 14 10.23 -41.12 -14.70
N SER A 15 10.40 -39.84 -15.04
CA SER A 15 11.58 -39.36 -15.77
C SER A 15 12.16 -38.12 -15.09
N ARG A 16 13.27 -38.33 -14.38
CA ARG A 16 14.28 -37.31 -14.04
C ARG A 16 14.80 -36.67 -15.33
N VAL A 17 14.76 -35.35 -15.42
CA VAL A 17 15.72 -34.57 -16.22
C VAL A 17 16.37 -33.53 -15.32
N ARG A 18 17.71 -33.52 -15.40
CA ARG A 18 18.65 -32.68 -14.68
C ARG A 18 18.61 -31.23 -15.17
N SER A 19 18.96 -30.34 -14.23
CA SER A 19 19.78 -29.14 -14.39
C SER A 19 19.38 -28.10 -15.45
N GLY A 20 18.82 -26.99 -14.94
CA GLY A 20 18.95 -25.68 -15.56
C GLY A 20 18.99 -24.62 -14.46
N LEU A 21 20.19 -24.09 -14.17
CA LEU A 21 20.31 -22.82 -13.47
C LEU A 21 19.70 -21.75 -14.38
N CYS A 22 18.52 -21.23 -14.02
CA CYS A 22 18.04 -19.97 -14.58
C CYS A 22 18.44 -18.84 -13.64
N VAL A 23 19.58 -18.23 -13.95
CA VAL A 23 20.01 -16.94 -13.43
C VAL A 23 19.02 -15.89 -13.93
N TRP A 24 18.26 -15.29 -13.02
CA TRP A 24 17.43 -14.14 -13.32
C TRP A 24 18.29 -12.88 -13.32
N PRO A 25 18.42 -12.13 -14.44
CA PRO A 25 19.09 -10.85 -14.44
C PRO A 25 18.21 -9.79 -13.78
N GLY A 26 18.81 -8.97 -12.93
CA GLY A 26 18.13 -7.89 -12.21
C GLY A 26 17.50 -6.87 -13.16
N ASN A 27 16.22 -6.61 -12.96
CA ASN A 27 15.53 -5.50 -13.59
C ASN A 27 15.91 -4.19 -12.87
N ARG A 28 16.80 -3.44 -13.51
CA ARG A 28 16.97 -2.01 -13.24
C ARG A 28 15.68 -1.29 -13.66
N GLN A 29 15.05 -0.65 -12.69
CA GLN A 29 13.89 0.20 -12.88
C GLN A 29 14.26 1.38 -13.79
N LEU A 30 13.65 1.45 -14.98
CA LEU A 30 13.77 2.61 -15.86
C LEU A 30 12.91 3.74 -15.30
N CYS A 31 13.58 4.71 -14.68
CA CYS A 31 13.01 6.00 -14.33
C CYS A 31 13.07 6.89 -15.58
N ILE A 32 11.92 7.25 -16.15
CA ILE A 32 11.84 8.20 -17.28
C ILE A 32 11.90 9.62 -16.70
N ARG A 33 13.10 10.22 -16.71
CA ARG A 33 13.26 11.68 -16.55
C ARG A 33 13.37 12.33 -17.93
N LYS A 34 12.52 13.32 -18.20
CA LYS A 34 12.77 14.28 -19.29
C LYS A 34 13.84 15.27 -18.82
N GLY A 35 14.92 15.41 -19.59
CA GLY A 35 15.94 16.43 -19.40
C GLY A 35 15.81 17.56 -20.43
N LEU A 36 16.09 18.80 -20.04
CA LEU A 36 17.24 19.63 -20.49
C LEU A 36 17.18 20.99 -19.73
N VAL A 37 18.12 21.31 -18.83
CA VAL A 37 19.40 22.07 -18.94
C VAL A 37 19.28 23.62 -19.13
N TYR A 38 20.07 24.32 -18.31
CA TYR A 38 20.66 25.68 -18.35
C TYR A 38 20.12 26.65 -17.26
N GLY A 39 20.92 27.34 -16.44
CA GLY A 39 22.36 27.64 -16.54
C GLY A 39 23.08 28.03 -15.23
N PHE A 40 24.38 27.76 -15.29
CA PHE A 40 25.58 28.41 -14.75
C PHE A 40 25.55 29.45 -13.61
N MET A 41 26.39 29.14 -12.58
CA MET A 41 27.37 29.97 -11.82
C MET A 41 26.84 31.18 -11.00
N HIS A 42 27.34 31.51 -9.80
CA HIS A 42 28.73 31.54 -9.36
C HIS A 42 28.83 31.59 -7.81
N LEU A 43 29.84 30.93 -7.26
CA LEU A 43 30.36 31.11 -5.89
C LEU A 43 30.88 32.54 -5.71
N LEU A 44 30.63 33.17 -4.55
CA LEU A 44 31.57 34.10 -3.91
C LEU A 44 31.42 34.11 -2.39
N SER A 45 32.58 34.11 -1.74
CA SER A 45 32.82 33.96 -0.30
C SER A 45 32.68 35.27 0.50
N ILE A 46 32.52 35.08 1.82
CA ILE A 46 32.36 35.99 2.97
C ILE A 46 33.50 37.06 3.13
N PRO A 47 33.38 38.12 3.97
CA PRO A 47 33.58 37.98 5.42
C PRO A 47 32.66 38.81 6.34
N PHE A 48 32.42 38.24 7.53
CA PHE A 48 31.77 38.83 8.70
C PHE A 48 32.56 40.02 9.27
N LYS A 49 31.85 41.09 9.66
CA LYS A 49 32.36 42.12 10.59
C LYS A 49 31.61 42.02 11.92
N THR A 50 32.40 42.02 12.99
CA THR A 50 32.08 42.04 14.41
C THR A 50 31.36 43.32 14.84
N LEU A 51 30.31 43.22 15.66
CA LEU A 51 29.95 44.24 16.64
C LEU A 51 29.39 43.59 17.92
N ARG A 52 29.93 44.04 19.06
CA ARG A 52 29.56 43.66 20.42
C ARG A 52 28.26 44.34 20.85
N GLY A 53 27.45 43.61 21.61
CA GLY A 53 26.86 44.12 22.86
C GLY A 53 25.39 44.53 22.82
N ALA A 54 24.51 43.67 23.37
CA ALA A 54 23.46 44.06 24.31
C ALA A 54 22.82 42.81 24.91
N SER A 55 22.91 42.69 26.23
CA SER A 55 22.23 41.69 27.05
C SER A 55 20.73 41.96 27.08
N ARG A 56 19.90 40.97 26.70
CA ARG A 56 18.53 40.79 27.20
C ARG A 56 18.19 39.29 27.19
N SER A 57 18.04 38.74 28.38
CA SER A 57 17.38 37.45 28.63
C SER A 57 15.89 37.60 28.32
N LEU A 58 15.31 36.71 27.50
CA LEU A 58 13.95 36.18 27.67
C LEU A 58 13.57 35.19 26.55
N ARG A 59 13.24 33.97 27.00
CA ARG A 59 12.42 32.93 26.35
C ARG A 59 13.02 32.29 25.10
N VAL A 60 13.77 31.22 25.33
CA VAL A 60 13.84 30.10 24.39
C VAL A 60 12.41 29.54 24.28
N ALA A 61 11.65 30.04 23.31
CA ALA A 61 10.54 29.27 22.79
C ALA A 61 11.19 28.01 22.21
N GLU A 62 10.93 26.89 22.87
CA GLU A 62 11.20 25.57 22.37
C GLU A 62 10.29 25.39 21.14
N PHE A 63 10.70 26.00 20.03
CA PHE A 63 10.27 25.59 18.72
C PHE A 63 10.86 24.18 18.58
N CYS A 64 10.04 23.17 18.91
CA CYS A 64 10.19 21.87 18.32
C CYS A 64 10.26 22.12 16.82
N SER A 65 11.49 22.12 16.30
CA SER A 65 11.69 22.05 14.87
C SER A 65 10.92 20.81 14.45
N VAL A 66 9.89 20.99 13.64
CA VAL A 66 9.38 19.90 12.81
C VAL A 66 10.56 19.57 11.91
N SER A 67 11.44 18.71 12.42
CA SER A 67 12.52 18.14 11.64
C SER A 67 11.82 17.49 10.48
N ASN A 68 12.19 17.96 9.30
CA ASN A 68 11.80 17.40 8.03
C ASN A 68 12.16 15.91 8.08
N MET A 69 11.22 15.05 8.48
CA MET A 69 11.45 13.61 8.59
C MET A 69 11.58 13.11 7.17
N SER A 70 12.82 12.94 6.74
CA SER A 70 13.13 12.07 5.61
C SER A 70 12.40 10.75 5.86
N SER A 71 11.41 10.43 5.02
CA SER A 71 10.47 9.31 5.21
C SER A 71 11.20 8.02 5.62
N SER A 72 11.14 7.68 6.90
CA SER A 72 11.61 6.43 7.50
C SER A 72 10.67 5.25 7.22
N LEU A 73 9.53 5.50 6.56
CA LEU A 73 8.58 4.48 6.17
C LEU A 73 9.07 3.72 4.93
N GLN A 74 9.27 2.41 5.08
CA GLN A 74 9.52 1.47 3.99
C GLN A 74 8.21 0.76 3.62
N ILE A 75 7.95 0.64 2.31
CA ILE A 75 6.76 -0.04 1.78
C ILE A 75 7.23 -1.24 0.96
N GLU A 76 6.77 -2.43 1.33
CA GLU A 76 7.05 -3.67 0.62
C GLU A 76 5.75 -4.32 0.14
N LEU A 77 5.70 -4.66 -1.13
CA LEU A 77 4.61 -5.39 -1.75
C LEU A 77 4.75 -6.89 -1.45
N VAL A 78 3.65 -7.51 -1.02
CA VAL A 78 3.52 -8.95 -0.82
C VAL A 78 2.40 -9.47 -1.71
N SER A 79 2.75 -10.29 -2.69
CA SER A 79 1.77 -10.97 -3.55
C SER A 79 0.97 -11.98 -2.73
N CYS A 80 -0.34 -11.93 -2.88
CA CYS A 80 -1.29 -12.85 -2.25
C CYS A 80 -2.26 -13.38 -3.31
N LEU A 81 -2.82 -14.57 -3.07
CA LEU A 81 -3.78 -15.21 -3.97
C LEU A 81 -3.25 -15.26 -5.42
N GLY A 82 -4.08 -14.88 -6.41
CA GLY A 82 -3.71 -14.87 -7.82
C GLY A 82 -3.12 -13.54 -8.30
N ASP A 83 -3.70 -12.43 -7.86
CA ASP A 83 -3.35 -11.09 -8.34
C ASP A 83 -3.43 -9.98 -7.26
N ASN A 84 -3.73 -10.33 -6.01
CA ASN A 84 -3.84 -9.36 -4.93
C ASN A 84 -2.46 -8.90 -4.44
N TYR A 85 -2.39 -7.62 -4.05
CA TYR A 85 -1.26 -7.04 -3.36
C TYR A 85 -1.64 -6.61 -1.95
N ALA A 86 -0.93 -7.17 -0.97
CA ALA A 86 -0.83 -6.61 0.36
C ALA A 86 0.43 -5.74 0.45
N TYR A 87 0.43 -4.76 1.37
CA TYR A 87 1.57 -3.87 1.55
C TYR A 87 2.05 -3.86 2.99
N LEU A 88 3.26 -4.34 3.23
CA LEU A 88 3.95 -4.18 4.51
C LEU A 88 4.50 -2.77 4.63
N LEU A 89 4.18 -2.13 5.75
CA LEU A 89 4.66 -0.81 6.14
C LEU A 89 5.61 -0.99 7.31
N HIS A 90 6.86 -0.57 7.17
CA HIS A 90 7.84 -0.65 8.25
C HIS A 90 8.42 0.73 8.53
N ASP A 91 8.15 1.24 9.72
CA ASP A 91 8.81 2.44 10.22
C ASP A 91 10.17 2.07 10.81
N VAL A 92 11.24 2.53 10.17
CA VAL A 92 12.62 2.16 10.55
C VAL A 92 13.03 2.73 11.91
N ASP A 93 12.45 3.86 12.33
CA ASP A 93 12.86 4.54 13.55
C ASP A 93 12.32 3.84 14.81
N THR A 94 11.06 3.38 14.77
CA THR A 94 10.40 2.72 15.90
C THR A 94 10.35 1.19 15.78
N GLY A 95 10.59 0.64 14.58
CA GLY A 95 10.37 -0.77 14.27
C GLY A 95 8.89 -1.16 14.17
N THR A 96 7.97 -0.19 14.15
CA THR A 96 6.53 -0.47 14.00
C THR A 96 6.24 -1.03 12.63
N VAL A 97 5.46 -2.11 12.58
CA VAL A 97 5.04 -2.74 11.32
C VAL A 97 3.52 -2.72 11.17
N GLY A 98 3.06 -2.32 10.00
CA GLY A 98 1.68 -2.42 9.54
C GLY A 98 1.59 -3.32 8.32
N VAL A 99 0.39 -3.83 8.05
CA VAL A 99 0.06 -4.43 6.76
C VAL A 99 -1.25 -3.84 6.24
N VAL A 100 -1.27 -3.46 4.96
CA VAL A 100 -2.49 -3.05 4.26
C VAL A 100 -3.05 -4.25 3.51
N ASP A 101 -4.35 -4.49 3.65
CA ASP A 101 -5.16 -5.48 2.94
C ASP A 101 -4.57 -6.91 2.90
N PRO A 102 -4.32 -7.57 4.04
CA PRO A 102 -3.82 -8.94 4.05
C PRO A 102 -4.89 -9.93 3.58
N SER A 103 -4.85 -10.30 2.30
CA SER A 103 -5.76 -11.29 1.70
C SER A 103 -5.74 -12.63 2.43
N GLU A 104 -4.53 -13.10 2.76
CA GLU A 104 -4.27 -14.36 3.45
C GLU A 104 -3.11 -14.16 4.43
N ALA A 105 -3.10 -14.91 5.54
CA ALA A 105 -2.12 -14.69 6.60
C ALA A 105 -0.72 -15.21 6.26
N VAL A 106 -0.63 -16.34 5.56
CA VAL A 106 0.64 -17.08 5.34
C VAL A 106 1.71 -16.23 4.63
N PRO A 107 1.44 -15.57 3.48
CA PRO A 107 2.46 -14.75 2.82
C PRO A 107 2.98 -13.61 3.70
N ILE A 108 2.09 -13.03 4.51
CA ILE A 108 2.44 -11.96 5.44
C ILE A 108 3.31 -12.50 6.58
N ILE A 109 2.94 -13.63 7.17
CA ILE A 109 3.73 -14.31 8.22
C ILE A 109 5.13 -14.64 7.71
N ASP A 110 5.26 -15.16 6.49
CA ASP A 110 6.55 -15.50 5.89
C ASP A 110 7.41 -14.25 5.64
N ALA A 111 6.80 -13.17 5.15
CA ALA A 111 7.49 -11.90 4.92
C ALA A 111 7.98 -11.24 6.23
N LEU A 112 7.17 -11.30 7.28
CA LEU A 112 7.54 -10.83 8.64
C LEU A 112 8.66 -11.70 9.23
N SER A 113 8.53 -13.03 9.13
CA SER A 113 9.49 -13.98 9.71
C SER A 113 10.88 -13.86 9.09
N ARG A 114 10.98 -13.66 7.76
CA ARG A 114 12.26 -13.43 7.07
C ARG A 114 13.04 -12.22 7.59
N ARG A 115 12.34 -11.26 8.20
CA ARG A 115 12.91 -10.00 8.70
C ARG A 115 12.94 -9.90 10.22
N ASN A 116 12.44 -10.93 10.91
CA ASN A 116 12.25 -10.93 12.35
C ASN A 116 11.42 -9.73 12.83
N TRP A 117 10.35 -9.42 12.10
CA TRP A 117 9.42 -8.33 12.41
C TRP A 117 8.20 -8.84 13.16
N ASN A 118 7.64 -7.97 14.01
CA ASN A 118 6.38 -8.21 14.71
C ASN A 118 5.31 -7.25 14.21
N LEU A 119 4.12 -7.76 13.88
CA LEU A 119 3.04 -6.96 13.32
C LEU A 119 2.30 -6.16 14.40
N THR A 120 2.17 -4.85 14.19
CA THR A 120 1.47 -3.92 15.11
C THR A 120 0.06 -3.59 14.60
N TYR A 121 -0.08 -3.31 13.30
CA TYR A 121 -1.34 -2.84 12.72
C TYR A 121 -1.73 -3.61 11.46
N ILE A 122 -3.04 -3.79 11.27
CA ILE A 122 -3.65 -4.28 10.04
C ILE A 122 -4.59 -3.17 9.57
N LEU A 123 -4.43 -2.69 8.33
CA LEU A 123 -5.25 -1.63 7.75
C LEU A 123 -6.06 -2.25 6.60
N ASN A 124 -7.38 -2.17 6.66
CA ASN A 124 -8.24 -2.65 5.58
C ASN A 124 -8.90 -1.47 4.86
N THR A 125 -8.77 -1.43 3.54
CA THR A 125 -9.39 -0.42 2.67
C THR A 125 -10.90 -0.64 2.58
N HIS A 126 -11.34 -1.89 2.53
CA HIS A 126 -12.74 -2.29 2.51
C HIS A 126 -12.93 -3.73 3.01
N HIS A 127 -14.18 -4.21 3.03
CA HIS A 127 -14.57 -5.44 3.71
C HIS A 127 -14.48 -6.74 2.89
N HIS A 128 -14.10 -6.73 1.60
CA HIS A 128 -14.08 -7.98 0.85
C HIS A 128 -13.04 -8.95 1.39
N HIS A 129 -13.31 -10.24 1.19
CA HIS A 129 -12.55 -11.31 1.81
C HIS A 129 -11.11 -11.35 1.32
N ASP A 130 -10.88 -11.08 0.05
CA ASP A 130 -9.54 -11.01 -0.55
C ASP A 130 -8.71 -9.79 -0.09
N HIS A 131 -9.26 -8.93 0.77
CA HIS A 131 -8.50 -7.86 1.46
C HIS A 131 -8.48 -8.03 2.99
N THR A 132 -9.29 -8.94 3.53
CA THR A 132 -9.51 -9.09 4.99
C THR A 132 -9.32 -10.51 5.49
N GLY A 133 -9.11 -11.49 4.61
CA GLY A 133 -9.09 -12.91 4.94
C GLY A 133 -7.98 -13.31 5.91
N GLY A 134 -6.85 -12.59 5.89
CA GLY A 134 -5.75 -12.77 6.84
C GLY A 134 -5.98 -12.13 8.21
N ASN A 135 -6.98 -11.26 8.39
CA ASN A 135 -7.13 -10.43 9.60
C ASN A 135 -7.15 -11.24 10.89
N ALA A 136 -8.03 -12.24 10.98
CA ALA A 136 -8.28 -12.97 12.22
C ALA A 136 -7.04 -13.73 12.70
N GLU A 137 -6.35 -14.41 11.78
CA GLU A 137 -5.15 -15.18 12.09
C GLU A 137 -3.97 -14.25 12.45
N LEU A 138 -3.74 -13.19 11.67
CA LEU A 138 -2.67 -12.23 11.95
C LEU A 138 -2.88 -11.52 13.29
N LYS A 139 -4.12 -11.11 13.58
CA LYS A 139 -4.49 -10.53 14.88
C LYS A 139 -4.24 -11.51 16.02
N ALA A 140 -4.69 -12.76 15.89
CA ALA A 140 -4.50 -13.78 16.92
C ALA A 140 -3.02 -14.10 17.16
N ARG A 141 -2.21 -14.14 16.09
CA ARG A 141 -0.78 -14.49 16.15
C ARG A 141 0.08 -13.37 16.75
N TYR A 142 -0.15 -12.13 16.35
CA TYR A 142 0.74 -11.00 16.68
C TYR A 142 0.16 -10.03 17.71
N GLY A 143 -1.13 -10.15 18.06
CA GLY A 143 -1.83 -9.16 18.89
C GLY A 143 -2.05 -7.82 18.17
N ALA A 144 -1.96 -7.82 16.83
CA ALA A 144 -2.09 -6.62 16.01
C ALA A 144 -3.48 -5.98 16.15
N LYS A 145 -3.55 -4.65 15.97
CA LYS A 145 -4.82 -3.92 15.93
C LYS A 145 -5.31 -3.76 14.51
N VAL A 146 -6.56 -4.16 14.26
CA VAL A 146 -7.21 -4.04 12.95
C VAL A 146 -7.88 -2.67 12.85
N ILE A 147 -7.64 -1.99 11.74
CA ILE A 147 -8.06 -0.63 11.45
C ILE A 147 -8.88 -0.66 10.17
N GLY A 148 -10.02 0.03 10.17
CA GLY A 148 -10.87 0.10 8.98
C GLY A 148 -11.92 1.20 9.06
N SER A 149 -12.77 1.24 8.05
CA SER A 149 -13.83 2.23 7.91
C SER A 149 -14.92 2.06 8.97
N GLY A 150 -15.45 3.18 9.48
CA GLY A 150 -16.60 3.17 10.38
C GLY A 150 -17.89 2.69 9.74
N ILE A 151 -18.05 2.92 8.43
CA ILE A 151 -19.17 2.41 7.65
C ILE A 151 -19.14 0.87 7.59
N ASP A 152 -17.94 0.29 7.59
CA ASP A 152 -17.71 -1.16 7.50
C ASP A 152 -17.32 -1.81 8.83
N LYS A 153 -17.57 -1.14 9.96
CA LYS A 153 -17.24 -1.65 11.30
C LYS A 153 -17.73 -3.08 11.54
N ASP A 154 -18.96 -3.38 11.14
CA ASP A 154 -19.55 -4.71 11.34
C ASP A 154 -19.22 -5.70 10.21
N ARG A 155 -18.51 -5.24 9.17
CA ARG A 155 -18.13 -6.03 7.99
C ARG A 155 -16.65 -6.39 7.94
N ILE A 156 -15.78 -5.61 8.60
CA ILE A 156 -14.33 -5.87 8.67
C ILE A 156 -14.05 -6.83 9.85
N PRO A 157 -13.56 -8.06 9.58
CA PRO A 157 -13.31 -9.04 10.63
C PRO A 157 -12.28 -8.55 11.64
N GLY A 158 -12.69 -8.50 12.90
CA GLY A 158 -11.79 -8.21 14.03
C GLY A 158 -11.37 -6.76 14.16
N ILE A 159 -12.06 -5.80 13.54
CA ILE A 159 -11.76 -4.36 13.67
C ILE A 159 -11.66 -3.91 15.14
N ASP A 160 -10.60 -3.16 15.46
CA ASP A 160 -10.35 -2.55 16.77
C ASP A 160 -10.48 -1.03 16.73
N ILE A 161 -9.99 -0.42 15.64
CA ILE A 161 -9.92 1.02 15.44
C ILE A 161 -10.75 1.37 14.20
N VAL A 162 -11.69 2.27 14.39
CA VAL A 162 -12.59 2.76 13.36
C VAL A 162 -12.17 4.16 12.96
N LEU A 163 -12.07 4.42 11.66
CA LEU A 163 -11.74 5.72 11.09
C LEU A 163 -12.83 6.19 10.13
N ASN A 164 -13.01 7.51 10.03
CA ASN A 164 -14.02 8.14 9.17
C ASN A 164 -13.38 9.12 8.18
N ASP A 165 -14.15 9.62 7.21
CA ASP A 165 -13.64 10.59 6.22
C ASP A 165 -12.98 11.81 6.86
N GLY A 166 -11.83 12.21 6.31
CA GLY A 166 -11.07 13.39 6.73
C GLY A 166 -10.33 13.22 8.06
N GLU A 167 -10.47 12.09 8.74
CA GLU A 167 -9.76 11.80 9.97
C GLU A 167 -8.24 11.67 9.72
N LYS A 168 -7.47 12.08 10.72
CA LYS A 168 -6.02 11.93 10.74
C LYS A 168 -5.63 10.92 11.81
N TRP A 169 -4.98 9.87 11.40
CA TRP A 169 -4.44 8.84 12.28
C TRP A 169 -2.91 8.85 12.26
N MET A 170 -2.26 8.30 13.30
CA MET A 170 -0.80 8.30 13.42
C MET A 170 -0.26 6.87 13.36
N PHE A 171 0.49 6.56 12.30
CA PHE A 171 1.29 5.35 12.18
C PHE A 171 2.72 5.65 12.62
N ALA A 172 3.11 5.32 13.85
CA ALA A 172 4.49 5.49 14.33
C ALA A 172 5.09 6.90 14.09
N GLY A 173 4.27 7.97 14.23
CA GLY A 173 4.69 9.34 13.96
C GLY A 173 4.45 9.82 12.51
N HIS A 174 4.10 8.93 11.59
CA HIS A 174 3.63 9.26 10.25
C HIS A 174 2.15 9.58 10.29
N GLN A 175 1.77 10.79 9.85
CA GLN A 175 0.38 11.17 9.72
C GLN A 175 -0.25 10.42 8.53
N VAL A 176 -1.41 9.81 8.76
CA VAL A 176 -2.23 9.12 7.76
C VAL A 176 -3.53 9.90 7.61
N HIS A 177 -3.85 10.34 6.40
CA HIS A 177 -5.13 10.96 6.06
C HIS A 177 -6.06 9.88 5.54
N VAL A 178 -7.21 9.75 6.19
CA VAL A 178 -8.26 8.81 5.80
C VAL A 178 -9.18 9.51 4.83
N MET A 179 -9.40 8.88 3.68
CA MET A 179 -10.27 9.40 2.64
C MET A 179 -11.34 8.37 2.34
N GLU A 180 -12.61 8.69 2.60
CA GLU A 180 -13.70 7.87 2.08
C GLU A 180 -13.71 7.95 0.55
N THR A 181 -13.73 6.77 -0.07
CA THR A 181 -13.64 6.58 -1.52
C THR A 181 -14.72 5.62 -2.03
N PRO A 182 -16.01 5.91 -1.75
CA PRO A 182 -17.11 5.05 -2.15
C PRO A 182 -17.19 4.89 -3.67
N GLY A 183 -17.61 3.71 -4.10
CA GLY A 183 -17.76 3.36 -5.51
C GLY A 183 -17.73 1.87 -5.71
N TYR A 184 -16.57 1.25 -5.43
CA TYR A 184 -16.44 -0.21 -5.41
C TYR A 184 -17.32 -0.83 -4.32
N THR A 185 -17.08 -0.42 -3.07
CA THR A 185 -17.99 -0.64 -1.94
C THR A 185 -18.42 0.71 -1.35
N ARG A 186 -19.49 0.74 -0.55
CA ARG A 186 -20.00 1.97 0.07
C ARG A 186 -19.15 2.44 1.25
N GLY A 187 -18.41 1.53 1.88
CA GLY A 187 -17.57 1.79 3.05
C GLY A 187 -16.09 1.91 2.72
N HIS A 188 -15.70 1.88 1.45
CA HIS A 188 -14.31 1.91 1.02
C HIS A 188 -13.60 3.18 1.50
N ILE A 189 -12.40 3.02 2.06
CA ILE A 189 -11.49 4.09 2.44
C ILE A 189 -10.11 3.89 1.81
N SER A 190 -9.45 5.00 1.51
CA SER A 190 -8.05 5.06 1.08
C SER A 190 -7.19 5.69 2.17
N PHE A 191 -5.96 5.20 2.33
CA PHE A 191 -5.01 5.70 3.33
C PHE A 191 -3.90 6.50 2.64
N TYR A 192 -3.86 7.81 2.85
CA TYR A 192 -2.83 8.68 2.29
C TYR A 192 -1.77 9.04 3.33
N PHE A 193 -0.51 8.75 3.03
CA PHE A 193 0.68 9.08 3.81
C PHE A 193 1.41 10.25 3.13
N PRO A 194 1.08 11.52 3.45
CA PRO A 194 1.70 12.68 2.81
C PRO A 194 3.22 12.72 2.96
N GLY A 195 3.75 12.35 4.14
CA GLY A 195 5.20 12.33 4.40
C GLY A 195 5.98 11.38 3.49
N SER A 196 5.34 10.30 3.06
CA SER A 196 5.91 9.29 2.15
C SER A 196 5.43 9.43 0.71
N ARG A 197 4.56 10.40 0.42
CA ARG A 197 3.88 10.56 -0.88
C ARG A 197 3.31 9.23 -1.39
N ALA A 198 2.57 8.54 -0.52
CA ALA A 198 2.04 7.21 -0.81
C ALA A 198 0.55 7.18 -0.48
N ILE A 199 -0.27 6.62 -1.38
CA ILE A 199 -1.68 6.34 -1.12
C ILE A 199 -2.00 4.87 -1.37
N PHE A 200 -2.67 4.25 -0.41
CA PHE A 200 -3.24 2.91 -0.54
C PHE A 200 -4.71 3.06 -0.94
N THR A 201 -5.03 2.59 -2.14
CA THR A 201 -6.30 2.88 -2.81
C THR A 201 -7.25 1.69 -2.88
N GLY A 202 -6.83 0.53 -2.38
CA GLY A 202 -7.60 -0.70 -2.46
C GLY A 202 -8.12 -0.92 -3.88
N ASP A 203 -9.43 -1.01 -4.00
CA ASP A 203 -10.11 -1.29 -5.26
C ASP A 203 -10.80 -0.05 -5.85
N THR A 204 -10.56 1.14 -5.31
CA THR A 204 -11.08 2.37 -5.93
C THR A 204 -10.35 2.69 -7.24
N LEU A 205 -9.00 2.74 -7.20
CA LEU A 205 -8.16 3.16 -8.33
C LEU A 205 -7.09 2.11 -8.59
N PHE A 206 -6.99 1.66 -9.84
CA PHE A 206 -5.90 0.80 -10.32
C PHE A 206 -5.06 1.54 -11.37
N SER A 207 -3.95 0.94 -11.78
CA SER A 207 -3.22 1.40 -12.96
C SER A 207 -4.10 1.28 -14.20
N LEU A 208 -4.48 2.42 -14.78
CA LEU A 208 -5.29 2.56 -16.00
C LEU A 208 -6.76 2.13 -15.88
N SER A 209 -7.28 1.87 -14.68
CA SER A 209 -8.70 1.51 -14.46
C SER A 209 -9.18 1.87 -13.05
N CYS A 210 -10.44 1.58 -12.75
CA CYS A 210 -11.04 1.72 -11.43
C CYS A 210 -11.85 0.48 -11.08
N GLY A 211 -12.22 0.34 -9.81
CA GLY A 211 -13.06 -0.75 -9.34
C GLY A 211 -14.39 -0.87 -10.06
N LYS A 212 -14.91 -2.09 -10.13
CA LYS A 212 -16.31 -2.31 -10.55
C LYS A 212 -17.26 -1.69 -9.53
N LEU A 213 -18.38 -1.16 -9.97
CA LEU A 213 -19.37 -0.59 -9.05
C LEU A 213 -20.23 -1.72 -8.46
N LEU A 214 -19.81 -2.30 -7.33
CA LEU A 214 -20.58 -3.37 -6.68
C LEU A 214 -21.64 -2.81 -5.73
N GLU A 215 -21.31 -1.77 -4.96
CA GLU A 215 -22.24 -1.15 -4.01
C GLU A 215 -22.48 0.35 -4.25
N GLY A 216 -21.59 1.03 -4.98
CA GLY A 216 -21.67 2.48 -5.22
C GLY A 216 -22.23 2.84 -6.59
N THR A 217 -22.34 4.15 -6.85
CA THR A 217 -22.77 4.72 -8.13
C THR A 217 -21.60 5.26 -8.95
N PRO A 218 -21.76 5.48 -10.27
CA PRO A 218 -20.74 6.11 -11.10
C PRO A 218 -20.32 7.49 -10.59
N GLU A 219 -21.26 8.28 -10.07
CA GLU A 219 -21.01 9.62 -9.52
C GLU A 219 -20.15 9.54 -8.26
N GLN A 220 -20.40 8.55 -7.40
CA GLN A 220 -19.57 8.30 -6.22
C GLN A 220 -18.14 7.91 -6.62
N MET A 221 -17.99 6.95 -7.54
CA MET A 221 -16.67 6.56 -8.02
C MET A 221 -15.92 7.73 -8.67
N LEU A 222 -16.59 8.52 -9.52
CA LEU A 222 -15.98 9.70 -10.14
C LEU A 222 -15.51 10.70 -9.08
N SER A 223 -16.34 10.98 -8.05
CA SER A 223 -15.96 11.86 -6.96
C SER A 223 -14.75 11.33 -6.18
N SER A 224 -14.73 10.03 -5.87
CA SER A 224 -13.62 9.34 -5.21
C SER A 224 -12.32 9.44 -6.02
N LEU A 225 -12.40 9.21 -7.33
CA LEU A 225 -11.26 9.34 -8.24
C LEU A 225 -10.76 10.78 -8.31
N GLN A 226 -11.66 11.77 -8.39
CA GLN A 226 -11.29 13.19 -8.37
C GLN A 226 -10.56 13.57 -7.08
N ARG A 227 -10.99 13.06 -5.93
CA ARG A 227 -10.30 13.28 -4.65
C ARG A 227 -8.88 12.71 -4.68
N ILE A 228 -8.70 11.47 -5.14
CA ILE A 228 -7.37 10.85 -5.26
C ILE A 228 -6.49 11.62 -6.26
N MET A 229 -7.04 12.02 -7.41
CA MET A 229 -6.33 12.78 -8.45
C MET A 229 -6.00 14.22 -8.05
N SER A 230 -6.61 14.75 -6.98
CA SER A 230 -6.28 16.07 -6.44
C SER A 230 -5.05 16.08 -5.52
N LEU A 231 -4.51 14.89 -5.19
CA LEU A 231 -3.25 14.76 -4.47
C LEU A 231 -2.05 15.21 -5.34
N PRO A 232 -0.89 15.51 -4.74
CA PRO A 232 0.30 15.88 -5.50
C PRO A 232 0.68 14.85 -6.57
N ASP A 233 1.10 15.33 -7.75
CA ASP A 233 1.46 14.51 -8.91
C ASP A 233 2.56 13.45 -8.63
N ASP A 234 3.39 13.67 -7.61
CA ASP A 234 4.45 12.76 -7.18
C ASP A 234 3.99 11.73 -6.14
N THR A 235 2.67 11.59 -5.93
CA THR A 235 2.07 10.57 -5.06
C THR A 235 2.11 9.20 -5.74
N ASN A 236 2.76 8.24 -5.10
CA ASN A 236 2.76 6.84 -5.50
C ASN A 236 1.43 6.18 -5.11
N ILE A 237 0.80 5.48 -6.06
CA ILE A 237 -0.44 4.75 -5.87
C ILE A 237 -0.13 3.26 -5.65
N TYR A 238 -0.64 2.73 -4.55
CA TYR A 238 -0.58 1.31 -4.17
C TYR A 238 -2.02 0.78 -4.18
N CYS A 239 -2.32 -0.11 -5.12
CA CYS A 239 -3.68 -0.58 -5.42
C CYS A 239 -3.83 -2.08 -5.18
N GLY A 240 -5.06 -2.55 -4.99
CA GLY A 240 -5.36 -3.88 -4.49
C GLY A 240 -4.94 -5.05 -5.37
N HIS A 241 -4.82 -4.83 -6.69
CA HIS A 241 -4.63 -5.91 -7.66
C HIS A 241 -3.67 -5.57 -8.81
N GLU A 242 -3.03 -6.59 -9.36
CA GLU A 242 -2.26 -6.51 -10.61
C GLU A 242 -3.15 -6.58 -11.86
N TYR A 243 -3.98 -5.55 -12.07
CA TYR A 243 -4.82 -5.45 -13.26
C TYR A 243 -4.20 -4.64 -14.41
N THR A 244 -2.92 -4.27 -14.34
CA THR A 244 -2.30 -3.34 -15.29
C THR A 244 -2.37 -3.85 -16.74
N LEU A 245 -2.03 -5.13 -16.95
CA LEU A 245 -2.02 -5.72 -18.30
C LEU A 245 -3.42 -5.81 -18.91
N ILE A 246 -4.40 -6.24 -18.13
CA ILE A 246 -5.79 -6.37 -18.59
C ILE A 246 -6.38 -4.98 -18.87
N SER A 247 -6.14 -4.01 -17.98
CA SER A 247 -6.60 -2.62 -18.15
C SER A 247 -6.01 -1.99 -19.41
N ARG A 248 -4.71 -2.21 -19.66
CA ARG A 248 -4.06 -1.79 -20.91
C ARG A 248 -4.72 -2.42 -22.14
N MET A 249 -5.00 -3.72 -22.12
CA MET A 249 -5.65 -4.41 -23.25
C MET A 249 -7.07 -3.89 -23.52
N MET A 250 -7.86 -3.62 -22.48
CA MET A 250 -9.21 -3.03 -22.63
C MET A 250 -9.13 -1.61 -23.20
N HIS A 251 -8.22 -0.78 -22.69
CA HIS A 251 -7.99 0.57 -23.22
C HIS A 251 -7.64 0.54 -24.72
N PHE A 252 -6.74 -0.35 -25.14
CA PHE A 252 -6.41 -0.50 -26.57
C PHE A 252 -7.60 -0.94 -27.43
N ARG A 253 -8.46 -1.83 -26.93
CA ARG A 253 -9.67 -2.28 -27.66
C ARG A 253 -10.69 -1.18 -27.83
N LEU A 254 -10.92 -0.36 -26.79
CA LEU A 254 -11.82 0.80 -26.86
C LEU A 254 -11.31 1.92 -27.79
N MET A 255 -10.00 1.95 -28.05
CA MET A 255 -9.36 2.94 -28.91
C MET A 255 -9.25 2.50 -30.38
N GLN A 256 -9.65 1.28 -30.73
CA GLN A 256 -9.72 0.88 -32.14
C GLN A 256 -10.98 1.48 -32.78
N PRO A 257 -10.89 2.16 -33.93
CA PRO A 257 -12.07 2.61 -34.66
C PRO A 257 -12.92 1.39 -35.06
N MET A 258 -14.26 1.52 -34.91
CA MET A 258 -15.24 0.53 -35.38
C MET A 258 -15.19 0.34 -36.89
#